data_AF-A0A4R9QBI2-F1
#
_entry.id   AF-A0A4R9QBI2-F1
#
_cell.length_a   1.000
_cell.length_b   1.000
_cell.length_c   1.000
_cell.angle_alpha   90.00
_cell.angle_beta   90.00
_cell.angle_gamma   90.00
#
_symmetry.space_group_name_H-M   'P 1'
#
loop_
_entity.id
_entity.type
_entity.pdbx_description
1 polymer ?
#
loop_
_entity_poly.entity_id
_entity_poly.type
_entity_poly.pdbx_seq_one_letter_code
_entity_poly.pdbx_strand_id
1 'polypeptide(L)'
;MAEGRKTPDVRMDARRFAALADAYGSALHRWPRAEQAAATLFAESEEGRAILARAGRLDAFLDRHHVEAPSRTLHGEIVARATTQLRQGRHRRFWWLGFGLVGVGLAGAVAGLALVTVVAPDAPSDRYVMDANATSFGDAGPDADTEDL
;
A
#
# COMPACT_ATOMS: atom_id res chain seq x y z
N MET A 1 -36.84 9.87 37.87
CA MET A 1 -35.40 9.79 38.21
C MET A 1 -34.66 10.70 37.25
N ALA A 2 -34.49 11.97 37.64
CA ALA A 2 -33.83 12.99 36.84
C ALA A 2 -32.36 13.06 37.24
N GLU A 3 -31.46 12.47 36.44
CA GLU A 3 -30.04 12.74 36.57
C GLU A 3 -29.72 13.97 35.71
N GLY A 4 -29.78 15.13 36.34
CA GLY A 4 -29.34 16.38 35.74
C GLY A 4 -27.86 16.26 35.38
N ARG A 5 -27.58 16.02 34.10
CA ARG A 5 -26.24 16.10 33.53
C ARG A 5 -25.73 17.51 33.77
N LYS A 6 -24.98 17.72 34.86
CA LYS A 6 -24.17 18.91 35.09
C LYS A 6 -23.29 19.04 33.85
N THR A 7 -23.65 19.92 32.93
CA THR A 7 -22.67 20.50 32.01
C THR A 7 -21.62 21.11 32.91
N PRO A 8 -20.38 20.59 32.95
CA PRO A 8 -19.34 21.25 33.71
C PRO A 8 -19.31 22.68 33.17
N ASP A 9 -19.44 23.64 34.06
CA ASP A 9 -19.17 25.04 33.76
C ASP A 9 -17.76 25.05 33.17
N VAL A 10 -17.63 25.15 31.84
CA VAL A 10 -16.37 25.00 31.12
C VAL A 10 -15.57 26.29 31.29
N ARG A 11 -15.37 26.70 32.54
CA ARG A 11 -14.42 27.72 32.90
C ARG A 11 -13.08 27.05 33.04
N MET A 12 -12.17 27.48 32.17
CA MET A 12 -10.78 27.07 32.22
C MET A 12 -10.11 27.69 33.44
N ASP A 13 -9.29 26.90 34.14
CA ASP A 13 -8.46 27.40 35.24
C ASP A 13 -7.19 28.08 34.72
N ALA A 14 -6.71 29.09 35.43
CA ALA A 14 -5.52 29.85 35.07
C ALA A 14 -4.26 28.97 34.95
N ARG A 15 -4.07 27.98 35.84
CA ARG A 15 -2.92 27.07 35.77
C ARG A 15 -2.98 26.19 34.54
N ARG A 16 -4.18 25.71 34.18
CA ARG A 16 -4.39 24.92 32.96
C ARG A 16 -4.11 25.76 31.72
N PHE A 17 -4.52 27.03 31.74
CA PHE A 17 -4.29 27.98 30.64
C PHE A 17 -2.82 28.30 30.46
N ALA A 18 -2.10 28.57 31.55
CA ALA A 18 -0.65 28.76 31.54
C ALA A 18 0.08 27.52 30.99
N ALA A 19 -0.27 26.32 31.46
CA ALA A 19 0.35 25.08 30.98
C ALA A 19 0.14 24.85 29.47
N LEU A 20 -1.05 25.19 28.93
CA LEU A 20 -1.28 25.12 27.49
C LEU A 20 -0.51 26.20 26.72
N ALA A 21 -0.43 27.42 27.24
CA ALA A 21 0.36 28.49 26.63
C ALA A 21 1.86 28.17 26.60
N ASP A 22 2.39 27.54 27.64
CA ASP A 22 3.79 27.11 27.69
C ASP A 22 4.07 25.97 26.69
N ALA A 23 3.10 25.07 26.47
CA ALA A 23 3.27 23.91 25.59
C ALA A 23 3.03 24.23 24.10
N TYR A 24 2.07 25.09 23.79
CA TYR A 24 1.60 25.34 22.42
C TYR A 24 1.86 26.78 21.93
N GLY A 25 2.38 27.65 22.78
CA GLY A 25 2.58 29.07 22.49
C GLY A 25 1.29 29.89 22.60
N SER A 26 1.37 31.15 22.18
CA SER A 26 0.27 32.12 22.28
C SER A 26 -0.86 31.91 21.27
N ALA A 27 -0.62 31.14 20.22
CA ALA A 27 -1.55 30.92 19.12
C ALA A 27 -2.64 29.90 19.48
N LEU A 28 -3.79 30.37 19.98
CA LEU A 28 -4.92 29.52 20.42
C LEU A 28 -5.40 28.50 19.36
N HIS A 29 -5.30 28.82 18.07
CA HIS A 29 -5.70 27.89 17.00
C HIS A 29 -4.84 26.62 16.93
N ARG A 30 -3.62 26.64 17.50
CA ARG A 30 -2.70 25.49 17.59
C ARG A 30 -2.99 24.59 18.79
N TRP A 31 -3.81 25.04 19.73
CA TRP A 31 -4.12 24.31 20.96
C TRP A 31 -5.03 23.10 20.67
N PRO A 32 -5.10 22.11 21.58
CA PRO A 32 -6.02 20.98 21.45
C PRO A 32 -7.47 21.43 21.26
N ARG A 33 -8.17 20.90 20.25
CA ARG A 33 -9.53 21.35 19.89
C ARG A 33 -10.54 21.32 21.04
N ALA A 34 -10.41 20.36 21.96
CA ALA A 34 -11.28 20.24 23.13
C ALA A 34 -11.17 21.45 24.08
N GLU A 35 -10.03 22.13 24.10
CA GLU A 35 -9.73 23.23 25.01
C GLU A 35 -9.89 24.62 24.35
N GLN A 36 -9.95 24.70 23.01
CA GLN A 36 -9.95 25.98 22.29
C GLN A 36 -11.13 26.89 22.66
N ALA A 37 -12.33 26.34 22.83
CA ALA A 37 -13.50 27.13 23.20
C ALA A 37 -13.36 27.75 24.59
N ALA A 38 -12.91 26.95 25.57
CA ALA A 38 -12.69 27.39 26.94
C ALA A 38 -11.53 28.40 27.03
N ALA A 39 -10.46 28.15 26.28
CA ALA A 39 -9.30 29.03 26.19
C ALA A 39 -9.65 30.38 25.55
N THR A 40 -10.50 30.40 24.54
CA THR A 40 -10.96 31.66 23.90
C THR A 40 -11.70 32.52 24.90
N LEU A 41 -12.61 31.93 25.70
CA LEU A 41 -13.32 32.64 26.75
C LEU A 41 -12.38 33.12 27.86
N PHE A 42 -11.44 32.28 28.31
CA PHE A 42 -10.47 32.67 29.34
C PHE A 42 -9.51 33.76 28.87
N ALA A 43 -9.16 33.78 27.59
CA ALA A 43 -8.29 34.78 26.98
C ALA A 43 -8.88 36.20 26.98
N GLU A 44 -10.18 36.38 27.22
CA GLU A 44 -10.79 37.71 27.39
C GLU A 44 -10.45 38.33 28.76
N SER A 45 -10.14 37.50 29.76
CA SER A 45 -9.75 37.94 31.10
C SER A 45 -8.38 38.63 31.09
N GLU A 46 -8.13 39.48 32.10
CA GLU A 46 -6.85 40.16 32.26
C GLU A 46 -5.70 39.16 32.43
N GLU A 47 -5.91 38.13 33.23
CA GLU A 47 -4.91 37.09 33.49
C GLU A 47 -4.61 36.27 32.22
N GLY A 48 -5.64 35.88 31.47
CA GLY A 48 -5.49 35.20 30.18
C GLY A 48 -4.69 36.04 29.18
N ARG A 49 -4.99 37.34 29.07
CA ARG A 49 -4.24 38.27 28.22
C ARG A 49 -2.79 38.42 28.67
N ALA A 50 -2.52 38.49 29.97
CA ALA A 50 -1.16 38.58 30.51
C ALA A 50 -0.33 37.32 30.21
N ILE A 51 -0.93 36.13 30.35
CA ILE A 51 -0.30 34.85 30.03
C ILE A 51 0.02 34.77 28.53
N LEU A 52 -0.97 35.03 27.65
CA LEU A 52 -0.75 35.00 26.20
C LEU A 52 0.25 36.05 25.74
N ALA A 53 0.26 37.24 26.33
CA ALA A 53 1.24 38.27 26.02
C ALA A 53 2.66 37.82 26.38
N ARG A 54 2.85 37.07 27.47
CA ARG A 54 4.16 36.51 27.82
C ARG A 54 4.59 35.44 26.83
N ALA A 55 3.72 34.50 26.48
CA ALA A 55 4.01 33.49 25.47
C ALA A 55 4.30 34.13 24.10
N GLY A 56 3.49 35.12 23.68
CA GLY A 56 3.63 35.79 22.40
C GLY A 56 4.92 36.60 22.25
N ARG A 57 5.48 37.12 23.35
CA ARG A 57 6.82 37.74 23.32
C ARG A 57 7.92 36.74 23.00
N LEU A 58 7.83 35.52 23.54
CA LEU A 58 8.76 34.44 23.23
C LEU A 58 8.60 34.00 21.77
N ASP A 59 7.35 33.78 21.33
CA ASP A 59 7.03 33.41 19.95
C ASP A 59 7.60 34.46 18.97
N ALA A 60 7.37 35.76 19.22
CA ALA A 60 7.91 36.84 18.40
C ALA A 60 9.45 36.92 18.43
N PHE A 61 10.09 36.51 19.53
CA PHE A 61 11.54 36.41 19.59
C PHE A 61 12.07 35.26 18.73
N LEU A 62 11.39 34.12 18.75
CA LEU A 62 11.76 32.95 17.95
C LEU A 62 11.49 33.18 16.46
N ASP A 63 10.37 33.81 16.10
CA ASP A 63 10.00 34.10 14.71
C ASP A 63 10.97 35.06 14.01
N ARG A 64 11.74 35.86 14.77
CA ARG A 64 12.81 36.70 14.21
C ARG A 64 13.94 35.89 13.59
N HIS A 65 14.12 34.65 14.01
CA HIS A 65 15.14 33.78 13.44
C HIS A 65 14.65 33.19 12.11
N HIS A 66 14.73 33.99 11.05
CA HIS A 66 14.42 33.56 9.70
C HIS A 66 15.57 32.72 9.13
N VAL A 67 15.29 31.48 8.76
CA VAL A 67 16.23 30.62 8.02
C VAL A 67 16.14 30.98 6.54
N GLU A 68 17.30 31.17 5.90
CA GLU A 68 17.37 31.44 4.46
C GLU A 68 16.58 30.39 3.67
N ALA A 69 15.86 30.82 2.63
CA ALA A 69 15.06 29.90 1.84
C ALA A 69 15.95 28.79 1.25
N PRO A 70 15.55 27.51 1.33
CA PRO A 70 16.36 26.41 0.81
C PRO A 70 16.61 26.60 -0.69
N SER A 71 17.82 26.28 -1.14
CA SER A 71 18.17 26.41 -2.55
C SER A 71 17.23 25.57 -3.44
N ARG A 72 16.97 26.06 -4.66
CA ARG A 72 16.18 25.32 -5.65
C ARG A 72 16.78 23.93 -5.95
N THR A 73 18.10 23.80 -5.82
CA THR A 73 18.81 22.52 -5.98
C THR A 73 18.41 21.52 -4.89
N LEU A 74 18.41 21.93 -3.62
CA LEU A 74 17.99 21.07 -2.51
C LEU A 74 16.54 20.63 -2.64
N HIS A 75 15.65 21.54 -3.05
CA HIS A 75 14.25 21.19 -3.32
C HIS A 75 14.14 20.14 -4.43
N GLY A 76 14.88 20.33 -5.53
CA GLY A 76 14.94 19.37 -6.63
C GLY A 76 15.44 17.99 -6.19
N GLU A 77 16.50 17.95 -5.37
CA GLU A 77 17.04 16.71 -4.81
C GLU A 77 16.04 15.98 -3.89
N ILE A 78 15.32 16.71 -3.04
CA ILE A 78 14.28 16.12 -2.17
C ILE A 78 13.17 15.49 -3.01
N VAL A 79 12.67 16.19 -4.03
CA VAL A 79 11.62 15.68 -4.92
C VAL A 79 12.11 14.46 -5.71
N ALA A 80 13.33 14.51 -6.25
CA ALA A 80 13.94 13.38 -6.95
C ALA A 80 14.11 12.16 -6.02
N ARG A 81 14.52 12.39 -4.76
CA ARG A 81 14.67 11.31 -3.77
C ARG A 81 13.34 10.72 -3.33
N ALA A 82 12.31 11.53 -3.14
CA ALA A 82 10.97 11.07 -2.81
C ALA A 82 10.35 10.23 -3.94
N THR A 83 10.46 10.70 -5.19
CA THR A 83 9.93 9.99 -6.36
C THR A 83 10.66 8.68 -6.66
N THR A 84 11.98 8.63 -6.48
CA THR A 84 12.77 7.40 -6.66
C THR A 84 12.42 6.32 -5.64
N GLN A 85 12.20 6.68 -4.38
CA GLN A 85 11.77 5.73 -3.33
C GLN A 85 10.41 5.10 -3.64
N LEU A 86 9.42 5.91 -4.07
CA LEU A 86 8.11 5.41 -4.46
C LEU A 86 8.18 4.47 -5.68
N ARG A 87 9.02 4.83 -6.66
CA ARG A 87 9.22 4.04 -7.87
C ARG A 87 9.87 2.69 -7.57
N GLN A 88 10.86 2.64 -6.68
CA GLN A 88 11.51 1.39 -6.25
C GLN A 88 10.53 0.42 -5.55
N GLY A 89 9.65 0.92 -4.68
CA GLY A 89 8.62 0.09 -4.03
C GLY A 89 7.66 -0.57 -5.03
N ARG A 90 7.31 0.15 -6.10
CA ARG A 90 6.40 -0.34 -7.14
C ARG A 90 7.05 -1.39 -8.05
N HIS A 91 8.31 -1.17 -8.43
CA HIS A 91 9.08 -2.16 -9.21
C HIS A 91 9.34 -3.45 -8.43
N ARG A 92 9.62 -3.36 -7.12
CA ARG A 92 9.78 -4.54 -6.26
C ARG A 92 8.49 -5.35 -6.21
N ARG A 93 7.33 -4.71 -6.06
CA ARG A 93 6.03 -5.39 -6.07
C ARG A 93 5.74 -6.08 -7.41
N PHE A 94 6.09 -5.42 -8.52
CA PHE A 94 5.94 -5.98 -9.87
C PHE A 94 6.89 -7.16 -10.12
N TRP A 95 8.12 -7.09 -9.61
CA TRP A 95 9.10 -8.18 -9.68
C TRP A 95 8.66 -9.41 -8.87
N TRP A 96 8.09 -9.20 -7.68
CA TRP A 96 7.49 -10.26 -6.87
C TRP A 96 6.25 -10.89 -7.51
N LEU A 97 5.42 -10.10 -8.20
CA LEU A 97 4.29 -10.60 -8.99
C LEU A 97 4.77 -11.45 -10.18
N GLY A 98 5.85 -11.04 -10.85
CA GLY A 98 6.48 -11.83 -11.92
C GLY A 98 7.06 -13.16 -11.42
N PHE A 99 7.73 -13.14 -10.25
CA PHE A 99 8.30 -14.35 -9.65
C PHE A 99 7.22 -15.32 -9.12
N GLY A 100 6.11 -14.78 -8.60
CA GLY A 100 4.95 -15.58 -8.18
C GLY A 100 4.31 -16.37 -9.33
N LEU A 101 4.32 -15.84 -10.55
CA LEU A 101 3.75 -16.51 -11.72
C LEU A 101 4.63 -17.68 -12.22
N VAL A 102 5.95 -17.56 -12.14
CA VAL A 102 6.89 -18.64 -12.52
C VAL A 102 6.83 -19.81 -11.54
N GLY A 103 6.60 -19.55 -10.24
CA GLY A 103 6.43 -20.60 -9.23
C GLY A 103 5.14 -21.42 -9.39
N VAL A 104 4.04 -20.80 -9.80
CA VAL A 104 2.76 -21.49 -10.04
C VAL A 104 2.82 -22.40 -11.28
N GLY A 105 3.59 -22.02 -12.31
CA GLY A 105 3.77 -22.84 -13.51
C GLY A 105 4.45 -24.19 -13.25
N LEU A 106 5.44 -24.24 -12.35
CA LEU A 106 6.16 -25.48 -12.03
C LEU A 106 5.31 -26.43 -11.17
N ALA A 107 4.48 -25.92 -10.26
CA ALA A 107 3.55 -26.72 -9.46
C ALA A 107 2.39 -27.28 -10.30
N GLY A 108 1.92 -26.52 -11.30
CA GLY A 108 0.89 -26.99 -12.24
C GLY A 108 1.35 -28.16 -13.12
N ALA A 109 2.63 -28.17 -13.54
CA ALA A 109 3.18 -29.25 -14.37
C ALA A 109 3.29 -30.59 -13.62
N VAL A 110 3.63 -30.58 -12.32
CA VAL A 110 3.75 -31.79 -11.50
C VAL A 110 2.37 -32.37 -11.15
N ALA A 111 1.37 -31.51 -10.90
CA ALA A 111 0.00 -31.95 -10.62
C ALA A 111 -0.72 -32.52 -11.87
N GLY A 112 -0.45 -31.98 -13.06
CA GLY A 112 -0.98 -32.51 -14.33
C GLY A 112 -0.44 -33.91 -14.67
N LEU A 113 0.83 -34.19 -14.36
CA LEU A 113 1.45 -35.51 -14.57
C LEU A 113 0.91 -36.58 -13.61
N ALA A 114 0.58 -36.24 -12.37
CA ALA A 114 0.06 -37.18 -11.38
C ALA A 114 -1.39 -37.63 -11.65
N LEU A 115 -2.18 -36.80 -12.33
CA LEU A 115 -3.57 -37.12 -12.67
C LEU A 115 -3.68 -38.16 -13.79
N VAL A 116 -2.70 -38.22 -14.70
CA VAL A 116 -2.70 -39.17 -15.83
C VAL A 116 -2.41 -40.61 -15.38
N THR A 117 -1.72 -40.80 -14.25
CA THR A 117 -1.31 -42.14 -13.78
C THR A 117 -2.37 -42.84 -12.94
N VAL A 118 -3.39 -42.13 -12.45
CA VAL A 118 -4.43 -42.70 -11.58
C VAL A 118 -5.70 -43.08 -12.36
N VAL A 119 -5.95 -42.46 -13.51
CA VAL A 119 -7.21 -42.66 -14.27
C VAL A 119 -7.12 -43.72 -15.37
N ALA A 120 -5.94 -44.25 -15.72
CA ALA A 120 -5.82 -45.30 -16.73
C ALA A 120 -4.86 -46.43 -16.32
N PRO A 121 -5.30 -47.41 -15.50
CA PRO A 121 -4.54 -48.64 -15.30
C PRO A 121 -4.76 -49.68 -16.42
N ASP A 122 -5.70 -49.47 -17.35
CA ASP A 122 -5.90 -50.35 -18.51
C ASP A 122 -6.11 -49.51 -19.78
N ALA A 123 -5.01 -49.24 -20.48
CA ALA A 123 -5.06 -49.01 -21.92
C ALA A 123 -4.31 -50.19 -22.56
N PRO A 124 -5.02 -51.19 -23.14
CA PRO A 124 -4.34 -52.20 -23.95
C PRO A 124 -3.57 -51.46 -25.03
N SER A 125 -2.30 -51.80 -25.19
CA SER A 125 -1.50 -51.35 -26.31
C SER A 125 -2.10 -51.95 -27.57
N ASP A 126 -3.12 -51.29 -28.12
CA ASP A 126 -3.53 -51.51 -29.50
C ASP A 126 -2.34 -51.07 -30.34
N ARG A 127 -1.59 -52.09 -30.70
CA ARG A 127 -0.49 -52.11 -31.62
C ARG A 127 -1.01 -51.45 -32.89
N TYR A 128 -0.70 -50.17 -33.09
CA TYR A 128 -0.83 -49.51 -34.37
C TYR A 128 0.06 -50.27 -35.35
N VAL A 129 -0.49 -51.31 -35.98
CA VAL A 129 0.04 -51.84 -37.21
C VAL A 129 -0.26 -50.75 -38.23
N MET A 130 0.72 -49.89 -38.48
CA MET A 130 0.74 -49.14 -39.72
C MET A 130 0.76 -50.18 -40.84
N ASP A 131 -0.39 -50.36 -41.48
CA ASP A 131 -0.47 -51.11 -42.71
C ASP A 131 0.33 -50.32 -43.76
N ALA A 132 1.55 -50.79 -44.01
CA ALA A 132 2.55 -50.10 -44.83
C ALA A 132 2.15 -49.97 -46.32
N ASN A 133 0.94 -50.43 -46.66
CA ASN A 133 0.42 -50.51 -48.02
C ASN A 133 -0.78 -49.57 -48.25
N ALA A 134 -1.23 -48.83 -47.22
CA ALA A 134 -2.39 -47.95 -47.33
C ALA A 134 -1.98 -46.49 -47.61
N THR A 135 -1.65 -46.17 -48.86
CA THR A 135 -1.60 -44.76 -49.30
C THR A 135 -2.95 -44.32 -49.85
N SER A 136 -3.28 -43.02 -49.71
CA SER A 136 -4.60 -42.43 -50.03
C SER A 136 -4.96 -42.42 -51.54
N PHE A 137 -4.23 -43.17 -52.36
CA PHE A 137 -4.52 -43.50 -53.74
C PHE A 137 -4.39 -45.03 -53.85
N GLY A 138 -5.51 -45.73 -54.05
CA GLY A 138 -5.61 -47.12 -54.54
C GLY A 138 -4.65 -48.18 -53.99
N ASP A 139 -5.23 -49.16 -53.28
CA ASP A 139 -4.63 -50.47 -52.98
C ASP A 139 -4.02 -51.10 -54.24
N ALA A 140 -2.72 -51.37 -54.22
CA ALA A 140 -1.98 -52.07 -55.27
C ALA A 140 -1.37 -53.34 -54.68
N GLY A 141 -2.24 -54.25 -54.26
CA GLY A 141 -1.86 -55.65 -54.04
C GLY A 141 -1.60 -56.34 -55.39
N PRO A 142 -0.55 -57.17 -55.52
CA PRO A 142 -0.26 -57.85 -56.77
C PRO A 142 -1.38 -58.84 -57.11
N ASP A 143 -2.05 -58.63 -58.23
CA ASP A 143 -2.90 -59.63 -58.87
C ASP A 143 -2.06 -60.88 -59.16
N ALA A 144 -2.44 -61.98 -58.52
CA ALA A 144 -1.83 -63.28 -58.72
C ALA A 144 -2.33 -63.89 -60.03
N ASP A 145 -1.73 -63.50 -61.14
CA ASP A 145 -1.88 -64.23 -62.40
C ASP A 145 -0.81 -65.32 -62.48
N THR A 146 -1.33 -66.52 -62.32
CA THR A 146 -0.64 -67.79 -62.50
C THR A 146 -0.69 -68.08 -64.00
N GLU A 147 0.42 -68.03 -64.74
CA GLU A 147 0.47 -68.59 -66.09
C GLU A 147 1.91 -68.99 -66.50
N ASP A 148 2.03 -70.30 -66.76
CA ASP A 148 2.96 -71.05 -67.63
C ASP A 148 4.48 -70.78 -67.58
N LEU A 149 5.23 -71.79 -67.10
CA LEU A 149 6.00 -72.75 -67.93
C LEU A 149 6.47 -73.97 -67.11
#